data_AF-A0A5S9QZ52-F1
#
_entry.id   AF-A0A5S9QZ52-F1
#
_cell.length_a   1.000
_cell.length_b   1.000
_cell.length_c   1.000
_cell.angle_alpha   90.00
_cell.angle_beta   90.00
_cell.angle_gamma   90.00
#
_symmetry.space_group_name_H-M   'P 1'
#
loop_
_entity.id
_entity.type
_entity.pdbx_description
1 polymer ?
#
loop_
_entity_poly.entity_id
_entity_poly.type
_entity_poly.pdbx_seq_one_letter_code
_entity_poly.pdbx_strand_id
1 'polypeptide(L)'
;MAVPPPGDSPPEEVNHDDLAALDFGVVGDGAGETDLGAILGGYGSGGAAEAAEHDDDATPTFTVTNPPGTVTVTTYLDGRVHQIELSPKAAAMAEAALAEEIVLVADLATRDARSAQYTFMLDGMREQGHDNVATRDFLNRDLDLPTPEQARAARAELFTTRYAGEE
;
A
#
# COMPACT_ATOMS: atom_id res chain seq x y z
N MET A 1 25.74 -59.53 -26.04
CA MET A 1 26.85 -58.97 -25.25
C MET A 1 26.24 -58.27 -24.05
N ALA A 2 26.57 -58.75 -22.85
CA ALA A 2 26.11 -58.23 -21.58
C ALA A 2 26.92 -56.98 -21.20
N VAL A 3 26.26 -55.97 -20.64
CA VAL A 3 26.88 -54.77 -20.07
C VAL A 3 26.93 -54.97 -18.54
N PRO A 4 28.09 -54.79 -17.88
CA PRO A 4 28.20 -54.94 -16.43
C PRO A 4 27.80 -53.63 -15.68
N PRO A 5 27.28 -53.70 -14.44
CA PRO A 5 27.36 -52.61 -13.45
C PRO A 5 28.60 -52.82 -12.53
N PRO A 6 28.91 -52.00 -11.50
CA PRO A 6 28.43 -50.68 -11.08
C PRO A 6 29.60 -49.66 -10.90
N GLY A 7 29.29 -48.42 -10.54
CA GLY A 7 30.26 -47.40 -10.13
C GLY A 7 29.61 -46.33 -9.27
N ASP A 8 29.72 -46.52 -7.96
CA ASP A 8 29.37 -45.62 -6.85
C ASP A 8 29.87 -44.17 -7.13
N SER A 9 28.97 -43.19 -7.15
CA SER A 9 29.34 -41.77 -7.12
C SER A 9 29.23 -41.28 -5.68
N PRO A 10 30.26 -40.63 -5.12
CA PRO A 10 30.25 -40.20 -3.71
C PRO A 10 29.21 -39.10 -3.47
N PRO A 11 28.74 -38.92 -2.22
CA PRO A 11 27.91 -37.79 -1.86
C PRO A 11 28.72 -36.50 -1.99
N GLU A 12 28.18 -35.50 -2.71
CA GLU A 12 28.68 -34.13 -2.62
C GLU A 12 28.44 -33.63 -1.20
N GLU A 13 29.50 -33.61 -0.38
CA GLU A 13 29.52 -32.89 0.89
C GLU A 13 29.25 -31.41 0.59
N VAL A 14 28.06 -30.95 0.99
CA VAL A 14 27.74 -29.53 1.04
C VAL A 14 28.68 -28.89 2.06
N ASN A 15 29.72 -28.24 1.55
CA ASN A 15 30.66 -27.46 2.33
C ASN A 15 29.87 -26.38 3.11
N HIS A 16 29.89 -26.49 4.44
CA HIS A 16 29.20 -25.61 5.38
C HIS A 16 30.09 -24.44 5.86
N ASP A 17 31.08 -23.99 5.07
CA ASP A 17 31.95 -22.85 5.43
C ASP A 17 31.39 -21.45 5.08
N ASP A 18 30.15 -21.32 4.60
CA ASP A 18 29.56 -20.02 4.21
C ASP A 18 28.86 -19.25 5.36
N LEU A 19 29.04 -19.67 6.63
CA LEU A 19 28.45 -18.98 7.80
C LEU A 19 29.48 -18.22 8.65
N ALA A 20 30.76 -18.23 8.27
CA ALA A 20 31.82 -17.49 8.97
C ALA A 20 31.74 -15.95 8.79
N ALA A 21 30.86 -15.46 7.90
CA ALA A 21 30.68 -14.02 7.64
C ALA A 21 29.71 -13.31 8.59
N LEU A 22 29.03 -14.03 9.48
CA LEU A 22 28.04 -13.47 10.42
C LEU A 22 28.57 -13.50 11.86
N ASP A 23 29.65 -12.75 12.11
CA ASP A 23 30.06 -12.42 13.47
C ASP A 23 29.11 -11.38 14.06
N PHE A 24 27.96 -11.83 14.57
CA PHE A 24 27.13 -11.02 15.47
C PHE A 24 27.73 -11.08 16.88
N GLY A 25 28.89 -10.46 17.04
CA GLY A 25 29.46 -10.21 18.36
C GLY A 25 28.50 -9.32 19.16
N VAL A 26 27.92 -9.87 20.23
CA VAL A 26 27.31 -9.06 21.28
C VAL A 26 28.44 -8.27 21.94
N VAL A 27 28.52 -6.96 21.66
CA VAL A 27 29.51 -6.12 22.33
C VAL A 27 29.07 -5.97 23.79
N GLY A 28 29.75 -6.73 24.65
CA GLY A 28 29.65 -6.59 26.09
C GLY A 28 30.28 -5.26 26.52
N ASP A 29 29.50 -4.49 27.27
CA ASP A 29 29.86 -3.47 28.25
C ASP A 29 31.26 -2.84 28.09
N GLY A 30 31.33 -1.79 27.28
CA GLY A 30 32.49 -0.91 27.17
C GLY A 30 31.98 0.51 27.04
N ALA A 31 32.12 1.29 28.12
CA ALA A 31 31.73 2.69 28.22
C ALA A 31 32.39 3.56 27.13
N GLY A 32 31.71 3.69 26.01
CA GLY A 32 31.87 4.77 25.05
C GLY A 32 30.47 5.33 24.85
N GLU A 33 30.28 6.59 25.20
CA GLU A 33 29.07 7.37 24.99
C GLU A 33 28.78 7.38 23.48
N THR A 34 28.12 6.34 23.01
CA THR A 34 27.66 6.22 21.64
C THR A 34 26.33 6.92 21.68
N ASP A 35 26.28 8.13 21.15
CA ASP A 35 25.05 8.92 21.06
C ASP A 35 24.02 8.10 20.27
N LEU A 36 23.18 7.37 21.00
CA LEU A 36 22.11 6.56 20.42
C LEU A 36 21.10 7.46 19.69
N GLY A 37 21.12 8.78 19.96
CA GLY A 37 20.38 9.78 19.19
C GLY A 37 20.85 9.92 17.74
N ALA A 38 22.13 9.73 17.44
CA ALA A 38 22.67 9.77 16.08
C ALA A 38 22.40 8.49 15.29
N ILE A 39 22.33 7.33 15.95
CA ILE A 39 22.03 6.04 15.31
C ILE A 39 20.51 5.87 15.10
N LEU A 40 19.73 6.36 16.07
CA LEU A 40 18.26 6.32 16.05
C LEU A 40 17.62 7.61 15.49
N GLY A 41 18.43 8.52 14.94
CA GLY A 41 18.05 9.89 14.54
C GLY A 41 17.06 10.02 13.38
N GLY A 42 16.46 8.90 12.95
CA GLY A 42 15.47 8.85 11.89
C GLY A 42 14.10 8.29 12.30
N TYR A 43 13.86 7.98 13.57
CA TYR A 43 12.56 7.39 13.99
C TYR A 43 11.93 8.08 15.20
N GLY A 44 12.27 9.35 15.41
CA GLY A 44 11.72 10.16 16.49
C GLY A 44 11.47 11.62 16.11
N SER A 45 10.47 11.89 15.28
CA SER A 45 9.71 13.15 15.27
C SER A 45 8.39 12.87 14.54
N GLY A 46 7.23 12.90 15.18
CA GLY A 46 6.70 14.09 15.83
C GLY A 46 5.96 14.93 14.80
N GLY A 47 4.66 14.66 14.63
CA GLY A 47 3.67 15.56 14.01
C GLY A 47 3.93 15.96 12.57
N ALA A 48 3.48 15.14 11.62
CA ALA A 48 3.64 15.41 10.20
C ALA A 48 2.28 15.78 9.56
N ALA A 49 1.93 17.06 9.65
CA ALA A 49 1.23 17.70 8.55
C ALA A 49 2.29 17.86 7.45
N GLU A 50 2.44 16.85 6.59
CA GLU A 50 3.46 16.87 5.56
C GLU A 50 3.03 17.83 4.46
N ALA A 51 3.74 18.96 4.43
CA ALA A 51 3.88 19.76 3.24
C ALA A 51 4.31 18.81 2.11
N ALA A 52 3.54 18.79 1.03
CA ALA A 52 3.85 18.04 -0.17
C ALA A 52 5.22 18.48 -0.71
N GLU A 53 6.26 17.75 -0.34
CA GLU A 53 7.52 17.72 -1.06
C GLU A 53 7.17 17.16 -2.45
N HIS A 54 7.18 18.01 -3.47
CA HIS A 54 7.09 17.55 -4.86
C HIS A 54 8.41 16.88 -5.20
N ASP A 55 8.52 15.60 -4.83
CA ASP A 55 9.38 14.67 -5.53
C ASP A 55 8.74 14.47 -6.91
N ASP A 56 9.34 15.04 -7.96
CA ASP A 56 8.86 14.95 -9.34
C ASP A 56 8.81 13.49 -9.88
N ASP A 57 9.30 12.51 -9.11
CA ASP A 57 9.24 11.07 -9.37
C ASP A 57 8.22 10.32 -8.45
N ALA A 58 7.55 11.02 -7.53
CA ALA A 58 6.59 10.40 -6.63
C ALA A 58 5.37 9.91 -7.41
N THR A 59 5.16 8.59 -7.38
CA THR A 59 3.96 7.98 -7.95
C THR A 59 2.73 8.56 -7.27
N PRO A 60 1.72 9.07 -8.01
CA PRO A 60 0.55 9.70 -7.42
C PRO A 60 -0.20 8.71 -6.50
N THR A 61 -0.44 9.16 -5.27
CA THR A 61 -1.14 8.40 -4.24
C THR A 61 -2.47 9.04 -3.88
N PHE A 62 -3.41 8.22 -3.42
CA PHE A 62 -4.76 8.60 -3.03
C PHE A 62 -5.03 8.04 -1.64
N THR A 63 -5.47 8.89 -0.71
CA THR A 63 -5.64 8.52 0.70
C THR A 63 -7.07 8.74 1.15
N VAL A 64 -7.62 7.71 1.81
CA VAL A 64 -8.96 7.73 2.40
C VAL A 64 -8.88 7.32 3.86
N THR A 65 -9.53 8.08 4.72
CA THR A 65 -9.68 7.79 6.15
C THR A 65 -11.15 7.57 6.48
N ASN A 66 -11.45 6.58 7.32
CA ASN A 66 -12.82 6.37 7.81
C ASN A 66 -13.25 7.51 8.76
N PRO A 67 -14.56 7.79 8.90
CA PRO A 67 -15.05 8.84 9.80
C PRO A 67 -14.52 8.76 11.25
N PRO A 68 -14.42 7.57 11.88
CA PRO A 68 -13.82 7.43 13.21
C PRO A 68 -12.32 7.81 13.31
N GLY A 69 -11.61 7.88 12.17
CA GLY A 69 -10.17 8.08 12.13
C GLY A 69 -9.37 6.92 12.72
N THR A 70 -9.89 5.69 12.61
CA THR A 70 -9.21 4.48 13.07
C THR A 70 -8.39 3.81 11.99
N VAL A 71 -8.80 3.97 10.73
CA VAL A 71 -8.17 3.35 9.56
C VAL A 71 -7.98 4.39 8.47
N THR A 72 -6.75 4.52 8.00
CA THR A 72 -6.39 5.29 6.81
C THR A 72 -5.75 4.35 5.80
N VAL A 73 -6.21 4.37 4.56
CA VAL A 73 -5.65 3.59 3.47
C VAL A 73 -5.16 4.52 2.37
N THR A 74 -3.95 4.29 1.91
CA THR A 74 -3.32 4.97 0.79
C THR A 74 -3.10 4.00 -0.35
N THR A 75 -3.50 4.36 -1.55
CA THR A 75 -3.40 3.56 -2.78
C THR A 75 -2.67 4.31 -3.89
N TYR A 76 -2.03 3.59 -4.80
CA TYR A 76 -1.54 4.17 -6.06
C TYR A 76 -2.68 4.40 -7.06
N LEU A 77 -2.42 5.17 -8.12
CA LEU A 77 -3.38 5.46 -9.20
C LEU A 77 -4.03 4.21 -9.82
N ASP A 78 -3.30 3.10 -9.92
CA ASP A 78 -3.83 1.84 -10.45
C ASP A 78 -4.75 1.08 -9.47
N GLY A 79 -4.93 1.59 -8.25
CA GLY A 79 -5.82 1.05 -7.23
C GLY A 79 -5.15 0.05 -6.28
N ARG A 80 -3.89 -0.34 -6.50
CA ARG A 80 -3.12 -1.13 -5.53
C ARG A 80 -2.91 -0.36 -4.23
N VAL A 81 -3.08 -1.06 -3.10
CA VAL A 81 -2.80 -0.53 -1.76
C VAL A 81 -1.30 -0.32 -1.60
N HIS A 82 -0.92 0.90 -1.21
CA HIS A 82 0.44 1.30 -0.87
C HIS A 82 0.68 1.15 0.63
N GLN A 83 -0.22 1.70 1.45
CA GLN A 83 -0.05 1.77 2.90
C GLN A 83 -1.40 1.72 3.62
N ILE A 84 -1.42 1.08 4.78
CA ILE A 84 -2.55 1.09 5.71
C ILE A 84 -2.03 1.57 7.06
N GLU A 85 -2.62 2.65 7.58
CA GLU A 85 -2.31 3.19 8.89
C GLU A 85 -3.49 2.97 9.83
N LEU A 86 -3.18 2.47 11.02
CA LEU A 86 -4.14 2.23 12.08
C LEU A 86 -3.84 3.18 13.23
N SER A 87 -4.85 3.94 13.67
CA SER A 87 -4.67 4.78 14.86
C SER A 87 -4.72 3.91 16.13
N PRO A 88 -4.16 4.38 17.26
CA PRO A 88 -4.17 3.62 18.52
C PRO A 88 -5.58 3.21 18.98
N LYS A 89 -6.62 3.94 18.56
CA LYS A 89 -8.02 3.63 18.84
C LYS A 89 -8.48 2.32 18.20
N ALA A 90 -7.85 1.89 17.10
CA ALA A 90 -8.16 0.62 16.44
C ALA A 90 -7.91 -0.59 17.37
N ALA A 91 -6.99 -0.48 18.34
CA ALA A 91 -6.73 -1.54 19.32
C ALA A 91 -7.91 -1.82 20.27
N ALA A 92 -8.87 -0.90 20.37
CA ALA A 92 -10.08 -1.09 21.16
C ALA A 92 -11.23 -1.74 20.36
N MET A 93 -11.05 -1.94 19.05
CA MET A 93 -12.05 -2.57 18.18
C MET A 93 -11.96 -4.10 18.26
N ALA A 94 -13.10 -4.77 18.04
CA ALA A 94 -13.07 -6.20 17.79
C ALA A 94 -12.33 -6.48 16.46
N GLU A 95 -11.54 -7.55 16.40
CA GLU A 95 -10.75 -7.91 15.22
C GLU A 95 -11.61 -8.02 13.95
N ALA A 96 -12.78 -8.66 14.05
CA ALA A 96 -13.72 -8.77 12.93
C ALA A 96 -14.19 -7.39 12.42
N ALA A 97 -14.54 -6.49 13.35
CA ALA A 97 -14.97 -5.14 13.00
C ALA A 97 -13.84 -4.32 12.37
N LEU A 98 -12.60 -4.48 12.86
CA LEU A 98 -11.43 -3.83 12.28
C LEU A 98 -11.14 -4.37 10.87
N ALA A 99 -11.21 -5.69 10.66
CA ALA A 99 -10.99 -6.30 9.35
C ALA A 99 -12.02 -5.82 8.33
N GLU A 100 -13.31 -5.79 8.72
CA GLU A 100 -14.37 -5.24 7.88
C GLU A 100 -14.12 -3.77 7.53
N GLU A 101 -13.66 -2.98 8.50
CA GLU A 101 -13.36 -1.58 8.29
C GLU A 101 -12.19 -1.37 7.33
N ILE A 102 -11.11 -2.15 7.48
CA ILE A 102 -9.95 -2.08 6.57
C ILE A 102 -10.36 -2.41 5.14
N VAL A 103 -11.13 -3.47 4.94
CA VAL A 103 -11.58 -3.88 3.60
C VAL A 103 -12.46 -2.79 2.97
N LEU A 104 -13.36 -2.18 3.75
CA LEU A 104 -14.23 -1.11 3.26
C LEU A 104 -13.45 0.15 2.88
N VAL A 105 -12.54 0.60 3.74
CA VAL A 105 -11.74 1.81 3.47
C VAL A 105 -10.78 1.56 2.30
N ALA A 106 -10.24 0.35 2.16
CA ALA A 106 -9.41 -0.03 1.02
C ALA A 106 -10.20 -0.01 -0.29
N ASP A 107 -11.40 -0.58 -0.34
CA ASP A 107 -12.26 -0.51 -1.54
C ASP A 107 -12.60 0.95 -1.90
N LEU A 108 -12.86 1.80 -0.92
CA LEU A 108 -13.06 3.24 -1.15
C LEU A 108 -11.81 3.92 -1.73
N ALA A 109 -10.63 3.67 -1.17
CA ALA A 109 -9.38 4.23 -1.67
C ALA A 109 -9.09 3.77 -3.10
N THR A 110 -9.28 2.47 -3.39
CA THR A 110 -9.14 1.91 -4.74
C THR A 110 -10.09 2.56 -5.73
N ARG A 111 -11.36 2.79 -5.37
CA ARG A 111 -12.34 3.47 -6.25
C ARG A 111 -11.98 4.93 -6.49
N ASP A 112 -11.52 5.63 -5.45
CA ASP A 112 -11.08 7.02 -5.57
C ASP A 112 -9.91 7.15 -6.55
N ALA A 113 -8.88 6.30 -6.38
CA ALA A 113 -7.73 6.23 -7.29
C ALA A 113 -8.12 5.90 -8.74
N ARG A 114 -8.95 4.87 -8.95
CA ARG A 114 -9.41 4.50 -10.31
C ARG A 114 -10.28 5.59 -10.93
N SER A 115 -10.99 6.40 -10.14
CA SER A 115 -11.75 7.55 -10.64
C SER A 115 -10.86 8.73 -11.06
N ALA A 116 -9.71 8.89 -10.42
CA ALA A 116 -8.68 9.81 -10.88
C ALA A 116 -8.03 9.31 -12.18
N GLN A 117 -7.77 8.00 -12.28
CA GLN A 117 -7.30 7.36 -13.52
C GLN A 117 -8.27 7.60 -14.70
N TYR A 118 -9.58 7.46 -14.46
CA TYR A 118 -10.61 7.82 -15.44
C TYR A 118 -10.43 9.25 -15.95
N THR A 119 -10.24 10.20 -15.03
CA THR A 119 -10.13 11.62 -15.38
C THR A 119 -8.86 11.89 -16.19
N PHE A 120 -7.72 11.32 -15.77
CA PHE A 120 -6.46 11.44 -16.47
C PHE A 120 -6.52 10.89 -17.90
N MET A 121 -7.10 9.70 -18.07
CA MET A 121 -7.25 9.09 -19.40
C MET A 121 -8.25 9.85 -20.29
N LEU A 122 -9.35 10.35 -19.70
CA LEU A 122 -10.33 11.14 -20.43
C LEU A 122 -9.72 12.44 -20.95
N ASP A 123 -8.93 13.13 -20.13
CA ASP A 123 -8.25 14.37 -20.53
C ASP A 123 -7.23 14.09 -21.63
N GLY A 124 -6.35 13.10 -21.42
CA GLY A 124 -5.33 12.71 -22.41
C GLY A 124 -5.92 12.29 -23.76
N MET A 125 -7.07 11.64 -23.78
CA MET A 125 -7.76 11.28 -25.04
C MET A 125 -8.43 12.49 -25.70
N ARG A 126 -8.98 13.43 -24.92
CA ARG A 126 -9.55 14.68 -25.46
C ARG A 126 -8.47 15.55 -26.11
N GLU A 127 -7.30 15.64 -25.49
CA GLU A 127 -6.14 16.38 -26.03
C GLU A 127 -5.66 15.80 -27.37
N GLN A 128 -5.78 14.48 -27.55
CA GLN A 128 -5.49 13.78 -28.80
C GLN A 128 -6.63 13.89 -29.84
N GLY A 129 -7.73 14.58 -29.51
CA GLY A 129 -8.85 14.82 -30.42
C GLY A 129 -9.87 13.69 -30.50
N HIS A 130 -9.86 12.74 -29.55
CA HIS A 130 -10.88 11.69 -29.48
C HIS A 130 -12.26 12.25 -29.09
N ASP A 131 -13.31 11.61 -29.58
CA ASP A 131 -14.69 11.94 -29.21
C ASP A 131 -14.93 11.66 -27.73
N ASN A 132 -15.55 12.61 -27.02
CA ASN A 132 -15.73 12.50 -25.58
C ASN A 132 -16.72 11.41 -25.20
N VAL A 133 -17.81 11.22 -25.95
CA VAL A 133 -18.83 10.24 -25.61
C VAL A 133 -18.29 8.82 -25.78
N ALA A 134 -17.64 8.55 -26.91
CA ALA A 134 -17.00 7.27 -27.17
C ALA A 134 -15.88 6.97 -26.15
N THR A 135 -15.10 7.99 -25.79
CA THR A 135 -14.04 7.83 -24.77
C THR A 135 -14.62 7.45 -23.41
N ARG A 136 -15.68 8.14 -22.95
CA ARG A 136 -16.31 7.84 -21.66
C ARG A 136 -16.91 6.43 -21.62
N ASP A 137 -17.52 5.98 -22.73
CA ASP A 137 -18.05 4.62 -22.84
C ASP A 137 -16.93 3.57 -22.73
N PHE A 138 -15.85 3.75 -23.49
CA PHE A 138 -14.67 2.87 -23.43
C PHE A 138 -14.06 2.79 -22.02
N LEU A 139 -13.84 3.94 -21.38
CA LEU A 139 -13.27 3.99 -20.04
C LEU A 139 -14.16 3.27 -19.00
N ASN A 140 -15.48 3.38 -19.14
CA ASN A 140 -16.40 2.79 -18.18
C ASN A 140 -16.67 1.30 -18.44
N ARG A 141 -16.80 0.88 -19.71
CA ARG A 141 -17.19 -0.49 -20.08
C ARG A 141 -16.02 -1.42 -20.32
N ASP A 142 -14.97 -0.95 -20.99
CA ASP A 142 -13.82 -1.78 -21.34
C ASP A 142 -12.74 -1.75 -20.26
N LEU A 143 -12.51 -0.61 -19.62
CA LEU A 143 -11.49 -0.45 -18.56
C LEU A 143 -12.06 -0.51 -17.13
N ASP A 144 -13.38 -0.61 -16.99
CA ASP A 144 -14.08 -0.68 -15.70
C ASP A 144 -13.69 0.48 -14.76
N LEU A 145 -13.41 1.66 -15.33
CA LEU A 145 -13.02 2.82 -14.53
C LEU A 145 -14.28 3.57 -14.07
N PRO A 146 -14.47 3.72 -12.74
CA PRO A 146 -15.60 4.47 -12.21
C PRO A 146 -15.41 5.96 -12.51
N THR A 147 -16.51 6.65 -12.79
CA THR A 147 -16.47 8.12 -12.89
C THR A 147 -16.26 8.73 -11.49
N PRO A 148 -15.68 9.94 -11.40
CA PRO A 148 -15.55 10.65 -10.12
C PRO A 148 -16.88 10.85 -9.38
N GLU A 149 -17.98 11.01 -10.12
CA GLU A 149 -19.31 11.13 -9.55
C GLU A 149 -19.79 9.80 -8.92
N GLN A 150 -19.57 8.67 -9.61
CA GLN A 150 -19.87 7.34 -9.07
C GLN A 150 -19.03 7.02 -7.84
N ALA A 151 -17.75 7.37 -7.83
CA ALA A 151 -16.89 7.17 -6.66
C ALA A 151 -17.38 7.99 -5.45
N ARG A 152 -17.76 9.26 -5.67
CA ARG A 152 -18.35 10.12 -4.63
C ARG A 152 -19.70 9.61 -4.13
N ALA A 153 -20.56 9.15 -5.04
CA ALA A 153 -21.86 8.58 -4.67
C ALA A 153 -21.69 7.33 -3.80
N ALA A 154 -20.84 6.39 -4.22
CA ALA A 154 -20.55 5.18 -3.44
C ALA A 154 -19.98 5.52 -2.05
N ARG A 155 -19.08 6.50 -1.95
CA ARG A 155 -18.58 7.00 -0.67
C ARG A 155 -19.70 7.55 0.20
N ALA A 156 -20.56 8.41 -0.36
CA ALA A 156 -21.67 9.00 0.38
C ALA A 156 -22.65 7.93 0.87
N GLU A 157 -23.01 6.96 0.03
CA GLU A 157 -23.91 5.86 0.40
C GLU A 157 -23.34 5.00 1.53
N LEU A 158 -22.05 4.65 1.47
CA LEU A 158 -21.37 3.92 2.54
C LEU A 158 -21.32 4.75 3.82
N PHE A 159 -21.06 6.05 3.70
CA PHE A 159 -20.98 6.94 4.84
C PHE A 159 -22.34 7.08 5.55
N THR A 160 -23.42 7.24 4.79
CA THR A 160 -24.79 7.30 5.32
C THR A 160 -25.24 5.96 5.90
N THR A 161 -24.95 4.84 5.24
CA THR A 161 -25.45 3.53 5.70
C THR A 161 -24.73 3.04 6.95
N ARG A 162 -23.42 3.30 7.06
CA ARG A 162 -22.57 2.74 8.12
C ARG A 162 -22.35 3.70 9.29
N TYR A 163 -22.30 5.01 9.06
CA TYR A 163 -21.93 5.98 10.10
C TYR A 163 -23.02 7.01 10.43
N ALA A 164 -24.21 6.99 9.81
CA ALA A 164 -25.29 7.94 10.16
C ALA A 164 -25.88 7.74 11.57
N GLY A 165 -25.37 6.81 12.36
CA GLY A 165 -25.80 6.53 13.74
C GLY A 165 -24.75 6.81 14.81
N GLU A 166 -23.56 7.33 14.46
CA GLU A 166 -22.48 7.63 15.40
C GLU A 166 -22.28 9.15 15.51
N GLU A 167 -23.17 9.83 16.22
CA GLU A 167 -22.95 11.16 16.82
C GLU A 167 -23.17 11.11 18.34
#